data_AF-A0A3A8MDD7-F1
#
_entry.id   AF-A0A3A8MDD7-F1
#
_cell.length_a   1.000
_cell.length_b   1.000
_cell.length_c   1.000
_cell.angle_alpha   90.00
_cell.angle_beta   90.00
_cell.angle_gamma   90.00
#
_symmetry.space_group_name_H-M   'P 1'
#
loop_
_entity.id
_entity.type
_entity.pdbx_description
1 polymer ?
#
loop_
_entity_poly.entity_id
_entity_poly.type
_entity_poly.pdbx_seq_one_letter_code
_entity_poly.pdbx_strand_id
1 'polypeptide(L)'
;MAVLALIGSGCDAIDLSRITQRDARTRVRPEPAGEHCPFGGQAFLSGLDQDRDGVLDDFEVSATDYVCADALPGVRTRVRAEPTGTNCLFGGQAVQSGLDLDASGGLDDAEVTSTEYVCATTVTHVLVRVRPVAPGVECPRGGQVTHAGHDANGNGLLEDGEISRKVQVCNEPAPVLSRVRELPGAVAPCEQGGSVVEAGADLDLDGVLDAAESNSADYACGVALAHLRLRHFEIEPGGGYCATKGTGVVAFEDSNGDTLPDPGGYTGTLILCEAPRTHDGDFVVTSAVDLIVLEGIDRLRGNLRIEAPTLPEAILPTLSIIDGSF
;
A
#
# COMPACT_ATOMS: atom_id res chain seq x y z
N MET A 1 -60.64 49.25 82.19
CA MET A 1 -60.55 47.82 81.88
C MET A 1 -59.56 47.64 80.75
N ALA A 2 -58.49 46.90 81.00
CA ALA A 2 -57.49 46.53 80.01
C ALA A 2 -58.03 45.40 79.12
N VAL A 3 -57.77 45.46 77.82
CA VAL A 3 -57.51 44.24 77.04
C VAL A 3 -56.31 44.52 76.15
N LEU A 4 -55.30 43.70 76.39
CA LEU A 4 -53.96 43.68 75.85
C LEU A 4 -54.02 43.07 74.44
N ALA A 5 -53.63 43.85 73.43
CA ALA A 5 -53.49 43.35 72.05
C ALA A 5 -52.15 42.59 71.92
N LEU A 6 -52.19 41.27 72.11
CA LEU A 6 -51.10 40.40 71.68
C LEU A 6 -51.30 40.05 70.22
N ILE A 7 -50.47 40.68 69.39
CA ILE A 7 -50.25 40.38 67.98
C ILE A 7 -49.46 39.06 67.97
N GLY A 8 -50.12 37.97 67.62
CA GLY A 8 -49.45 36.69 67.36
C GLY A 8 -48.54 36.84 66.14
N SER A 9 -47.26 37.05 66.37
CA SER A 9 -46.20 36.94 65.37
C SER A 9 -46.18 35.52 64.81
N GLY A 10 -46.33 35.40 63.49
CA GLY A 10 -46.26 34.14 62.77
C GLY A 10 -44.94 33.41 63.03
N CYS A 11 -45.04 32.13 63.36
CA CYS A 11 -43.94 31.19 63.25
C CYS A 11 -43.88 30.70 61.80
N ASP A 12 -43.40 31.54 60.87
CA ASP A 12 -42.79 30.99 59.67
C ASP A 12 -41.42 30.48 60.11
N ALA A 13 -41.30 29.16 60.23
CA ALA A 13 -40.06 28.51 60.58
C ALA A 13 -38.97 28.99 59.60
N ILE A 14 -37.96 29.68 60.11
CA ILE A 14 -36.75 29.97 59.35
C ILE A 14 -36.17 28.62 58.95
N ASP A 15 -36.32 28.27 57.68
CA ASP A 15 -35.74 27.06 57.12
C ASP A 15 -34.23 27.25 57.04
N LEU A 16 -33.53 26.83 58.09
CA LEU A 16 -32.07 26.95 58.21
C LEU A 16 -31.35 26.26 57.05
N SER A 17 -31.98 25.27 56.40
CA SER A 17 -31.41 24.63 55.21
C SER A 17 -31.24 25.64 54.06
N ARG A 18 -32.18 26.57 53.86
CA ARG A 18 -32.04 27.64 52.85
C ARG A 18 -30.96 28.67 53.17
N ILE A 19 -30.57 28.76 54.44
CA ILE A 19 -29.52 29.69 54.91
C ILE A 19 -28.13 29.04 54.84
N THR A 20 -28.01 27.74 55.14
CA THR A 20 -26.73 27.04 55.21
C THR A 20 -26.39 26.21 53.97
N GLN A 21 -27.38 25.78 53.19
CA GLN A 21 -27.17 25.02 51.97
C GLN A 21 -26.73 25.96 50.84
N ARG A 22 -25.67 25.54 50.16
CA ARG A 22 -25.14 26.18 48.94
C ARG A 22 -25.28 25.19 47.80
N ASP A 23 -25.63 25.69 46.62
CA ASP A 23 -25.80 24.83 45.46
C ASP A 23 -24.44 24.41 44.94
N ALA A 24 -24.26 23.11 44.71
CA ALA A 24 -23.06 22.62 44.06
C ALA A 24 -23.12 22.93 42.57
N ARG A 25 -22.02 23.50 42.04
CA ARG A 25 -21.87 23.84 40.63
C ARG A 25 -20.60 23.23 40.06
N THR A 26 -20.64 22.97 38.76
CA THR A 26 -19.49 22.48 37.99
C THR A 26 -19.31 23.33 36.76
N ARG A 27 -18.05 23.52 36.35
CA ARG A 27 -17.67 24.23 35.13
C ARG A 27 -16.51 23.50 34.47
N VAL A 28 -16.57 23.33 33.16
CA VAL A 28 -15.50 22.72 32.37
C VAL A 28 -14.75 23.82 31.63
N ARG A 29 -13.41 23.76 31.66
CA ARG A 29 -12.55 24.63 30.87
C ARG A 29 -11.49 23.80 30.14
N PRO A 30 -11.07 24.17 28.92
CA PRO A 30 -9.92 23.56 28.29
C PRO A 30 -8.66 23.69 29.16
N GLU A 31 -7.90 22.60 29.29
CA GLU A 31 -6.56 22.59 29.88
C GLU A 31 -5.53 22.53 28.74
N PRO A 32 -4.65 23.54 28.58
CA PRO A 32 -3.58 23.50 27.59
C PRO A 32 -2.53 22.44 27.93
N ALA A 33 -1.73 22.04 26.94
CA ALA A 33 -0.59 21.15 27.19
C ALA A 33 0.39 21.78 28.19
N GLY A 34 0.75 21.04 29.23
CA GLY A 34 1.56 21.54 30.34
C GLY A 34 1.77 20.53 31.46
N GLU A 35 2.12 21.03 32.64
CA GLU A 35 2.49 20.19 33.79
C GLU A 35 1.37 19.27 34.28
N HIS A 36 0.10 19.69 34.18
CA HIS A 36 -1.05 18.87 34.61
C HIS A 36 -1.47 17.83 33.56
N CYS A 37 -1.45 18.21 32.28
CA CYS A 37 -1.74 17.33 31.16
C CYS A 37 -0.74 17.57 30.02
N PRO A 38 0.20 16.65 29.77
CA PRO A 38 1.24 16.83 28.74
C PRO A 38 0.72 17.06 27.32
N PHE A 39 -0.47 16.53 27.00
CA PHE A 39 -1.12 16.66 25.69
C PHE A 39 -2.38 17.56 25.73
N GLY A 40 -2.55 18.33 26.81
CA GLY A 40 -3.76 19.10 27.07
C GLY A 40 -4.93 18.20 27.48
N GLY A 41 -6.11 18.80 27.64
CA GLY A 41 -7.31 18.08 28.06
C GLY A 41 -8.42 19.02 28.53
N GLN A 42 -9.16 18.57 29.53
CA GLN A 42 -10.20 19.36 30.19
C GLN A 42 -9.96 19.42 31.69
N ALA A 43 -10.08 20.62 32.24
CA ALA A 43 -10.19 20.84 33.68
C ALA A 43 -11.67 20.89 34.07
N PHE A 44 -12.06 20.01 34.98
CA PHE A 44 -13.36 19.98 35.62
C PHE A 44 -13.26 20.68 36.97
N LEU A 45 -13.86 21.87 37.07
CA LEU A 45 -13.88 22.66 38.29
C LEU A 45 -15.20 22.40 39.02
N SER A 46 -15.13 22.17 40.33
CA SER A 46 -16.30 22.00 41.19
C SER A 46 -16.21 22.87 42.44
N GLY A 47 -17.36 23.33 42.91
CA GLY A 47 -17.46 24.19 44.07
C GLY A 47 -18.90 24.41 44.51
N LEU A 48 -19.06 25.19 45.57
CA LEU A 48 -20.35 25.64 46.06
C LEU A 48 -20.54 27.09 45.64
N ASP A 49 -21.72 27.42 45.11
CA ASP A 49 -22.14 28.78 44.79
C ASP A 49 -22.34 29.58 46.10
N GLN A 50 -21.29 30.31 46.49
CA GLN A 50 -21.17 30.95 47.80
C GLN A 50 -21.90 32.27 47.86
N ASP A 51 -22.05 32.98 46.75
CA ASP A 51 -22.78 34.24 46.69
C ASP A 51 -24.22 34.09 46.14
N ARG A 52 -24.56 32.92 45.63
CA ARG A 52 -25.89 32.51 45.11
C ARG A 52 -26.26 33.23 43.81
N ASP A 53 -25.29 33.56 42.97
CA ASP A 53 -25.55 34.19 41.68
C ASP A 53 -25.88 33.18 40.56
N GLY A 54 -25.72 31.88 40.84
CA GLY A 54 -26.02 30.78 39.93
C GLY A 54 -24.86 30.37 39.02
N VAL A 55 -23.69 30.98 39.17
CA VAL A 55 -22.45 30.69 38.43
C VAL A 55 -21.45 30.00 39.36
N LEU A 56 -20.40 29.38 38.80
CA LEU A 56 -19.23 28.95 39.56
C LEU A 56 -18.07 29.88 39.21
N ASP A 57 -17.79 30.81 40.11
CA ASP A 57 -16.69 31.75 39.98
C ASP A 57 -15.35 31.16 40.41
N ASP A 58 -14.25 31.75 39.96
CA ASP A 58 -12.89 31.24 40.21
C ASP A 58 -12.55 31.16 41.70
N PHE A 59 -13.12 32.04 42.54
CA PHE A 59 -12.88 32.02 43.99
C PHE A 59 -13.69 30.93 44.71
N GLU A 60 -14.75 30.42 44.08
CA GLU A 60 -15.68 29.44 44.65
C GLU A 60 -15.26 27.99 44.39
N VAL A 61 -14.32 27.81 43.46
CA VAL A 61 -13.75 26.51 43.11
C VAL A 61 -13.05 25.92 44.33
N SER A 62 -13.48 24.74 44.76
CA SER A 62 -12.89 24.00 45.88
C SER A 62 -12.14 22.75 45.43
N ALA A 63 -12.41 22.25 44.22
CA ALA A 63 -11.68 21.14 43.61
C ALA A 63 -11.55 21.32 42.10
N THR A 64 -10.43 20.82 41.56
CA THR A 64 -10.15 20.77 40.13
C THR A 64 -9.62 19.39 39.79
N ASP A 65 -10.32 18.70 38.90
CA ASP A 65 -9.93 17.41 38.35
C ASP A 65 -9.53 17.59 36.88
N TYR A 66 -8.48 16.88 36.46
CA TYR A 66 -7.99 16.95 35.09
C TYR A 66 -8.32 15.65 34.35
N VAL A 67 -8.94 15.78 33.18
CA VAL A 67 -9.12 14.70 32.22
C VAL A 67 -8.17 14.99 31.06
N CYS A 68 -7.01 14.34 31.08
CA CYS A 68 -6.00 14.54 30.06
C CYS A 68 -6.37 13.81 28.77
N ALA A 69 -6.02 14.42 27.64
CA ALA A 69 -6.05 13.74 26.35
C ALA A 69 -4.92 12.70 26.31
N ASP A 70 -5.20 11.56 25.67
CA ASP A 70 -4.18 10.57 25.38
C ASP A 70 -3.15 11.16 24.39
N ALA A 71 -1.92 10.65 24.46
CA ALA A 71 -0.93 10.92 23.43
C ALA A 71 -1.49 10.44 22.10
N LEU A 72 -1.64 11.34 21.12
CA LEU A 72 -1.86 10.90 19.76
C LEU A 72 -0.57 10.20 19.29
N PRO A 73 -0.65 8.98 18.74
CA PRO A 73 0.50 8.30 18.16
C PRO A 73 1.22 9.22 17.17
N GLY A 74 2.53 9.37 17.33
CA GLY A 74 3.34 10.18 16.43
C GLY A 74 3.48 9.49 15.07
N VAL A 75 3.48 10.27 13.98
CA VAL A 75 3.89 9.72 12.68
C VAL A 75 5.42 9.55 12.69
N ARG A 76 5.87 8.35 12.38
CA ARG A 76 7.29 8.03 12.23
C ARG A 76 7.58 7.64 10.80
N THR A 77 8.80 7.95 10.37
CA THR A 77 9.30 7.58 9.05
C THR A 77 10.65 6.88 9.20
N ARG A 78 10.93 5.92 8.32
CA ARG A 78 12.24 5.29 8.21
C ARG A 78 12.54 4.99 6.75
N VAL A 79 13.82 5.04 6.40
CA VAL A 79 14.31 4.73 5.05
C VAL A 79 15.09 3.43 5.09
N ARG A 80 14.78 2.51 4.19
CA ARG A 80 15.53 1.27 3.96
C ARG A 80 16.03 1.23 2.53
N ALA A 81 17.13 0.54 2.29
CA ALA A 81 17.57 0.29 0.91
C ALA A 81 16.60 -0.68 0.24
N GLU A 82 16.17 -0.35 -0.98
CA GLU A 82 15.37 -1.23 -1.83
C GLU A 82 16.30 -1.94 -2.83
N PRO A 83 16.38 -3.28 -2.81
CA PRO A 83 17.16 -4.01 -3.80
C PRO A 83 16.54 -3.91 -5.20
N THR A 84 17.31 -4.26 -6.22
CA THR A 84 16.78 -4.40 -7.59
C THR A 84 15.65 -5.44 -7.62
N GLY A 85 14.49 -5.09 -8.18
CA GLY A 85 13.35 -5.99 -8.25
C GLY A 85 12.08 -5.30 -8.77
N THR A 86 10.93 -5.89 -8.44
CA THR A 86 9.61 -5.48 -8.96
C THR A 86 9.23 -4.04 -8.63
N ASN A 87 9.63 -3.52 -7.45
CA ASN A 87 9.32 -2.15 -7.04
C ASN A 87 10.25 -1.12 -7.71
N CYS A 88 11.54 -1.46 -7.82
CA CYS A 88 12.55 -0.62 -8.45
C CYS A 88 13.53 -1.49 -9.25
N LEU A 89 13.51 -1.35 -10.59
CA LEU A 89 14.35 -2.14 -11.49
C LEU A 89 15.85 -2.02 -11.18
N PHE A 90 16.30 -0.80 -10.90
CA PHE A 90 17.70 -0.48 -10.59
C PHE A 90 17.98 -0.35 -9.07
N GLY A 91 17.03 -0.80 -8.23
CA GLY A 91 17.07 -0.58 -6.79
C GLY A 91 16.81 0.88 -6.41
N GLY A 92 16.91 1.18 -5.12
CA GLY A 92 16.65 2.52 -4.61
C GLY A 92 16.46 2.56 -3.09
N GLN A 93 15.45 3.32 -2.66
CA GLN A 93 15.09 3.47 -1.26
C GLN A 93 13.60 3.20 -1.05
N ALA A 94 13.27 2.45 -0.01
CA ALA A 94 11.92 2.30 0.51
C ALA A 94 11.72 3.25 1.68
N VAL A 95 10.88 4.26 1.49
CA VAL A 95 10.46 5.21 2.52
C VAL A 95 9.18 4.67 3.16
N GLN A 96 9.27 4.31 4.43
CA GLN A 96 8.17 3.72 5.18
C GLN A 96 7.66 4.71 6.22
N SER A 97 6.34 4.76 6.39
CA SER A 97 5.71 5.62 7.38
C SER A 97 4.57 4.89 8.10
N GLY A 98 4.33 5.30 9.34
CA GLY A 98 3.29 4.73 10.18
C GLY A 98 3.09 5.51 11.47
N LEU A 99 2.14 5.06 12.27
CA LEU A 99 1.89 5.59 13.60
C LEU A 99 2.67 4.76 14.63
N ASP A 100 3.40 5.44 15.51
CA ASP A 100 4.10 4.89 16.68
C ASP A 100 3.06 4.54 17.75
N LEU A 101 2.43 3.38 17.58
CA LEU A 101 1.26 2.94 18.36
C LEU A 101 1.64 2.52 19.77
N ASP A 102 2.88 2.08 19.97
CA ASP A 102 3.40 1.67 21.26
C ASP A 102 4.25 2.74 21.97
N ALA A 103 4.39 3.91 21.33
CA ALA A 103 5.18 5.04 21.81
C ALA A 103 6.66 4.69 22.09
N SER A 104 7.22 3.71 21.36
CA SER A 104 8.63 3.31 21.42
C SER A 104 9.58 4.38 20.90
N GLY A 105 9.09 5.34 20.12
CA GLY A 105 9.89 6.36 19.46
C GLY A 105 10.49 5.92 18.13
N GLY A 106 10.26 4.67 17.73
CA GLY A 106 10.66 4.08 16.45
C GLY A 106 9.47 3.87 15.51
N LEU A 107 9.75 3.41 14.29
CA LEU A 107 8.73 2.81 13.43
C LEU A 107 9.03 1.32 13.32
N ASP A 108 8.25 0.50 13.99
CA ASP A 108 8.35 -0.95 13.95
C ASP A 108 7.70 -1.52 12.70
N ASP A 109 8.08 -2.75 12.31
CA ASP A 109 7.59 -3.39 11.08
C ASP A 109 6.06 -3.57 11.10
N ALA A 110 5.46 -3.78 12.28
CA ALA A 110 4.01 -3.91 12.45
C ALA A 110 3.26 -2.58 12.35
N GLU A 111 3.97 -1.45 12.51
CA GLU A 111 3.39 -0.11 12.52
C GLU A 111 3.39 0.54 11.14
N VAL A 112 4.11 -0.04 10.17
CA VAL A 112 4.18 0.47 8.80
C VAL A 112 2.81 0.38 8.14
N THR A 113 2.21 1.53 7.83
CA THR A 113 0.92 1.62 7.13
C THR A 113 1.06 2.11 5.69
N SER A 114 2.20 2.72 5.35
CA SER A 114 2.50 3.15 3.99
C SER A 114 3.96 2.93 3.65
N THR A 115 4.21 2.51 2.41
CA THR A 115 5.54 2.39 1.81
C THR A 115 5.53 3.07 0.46
N GLU A 116 6.53 3.89 0.23
CA GLU A 116 6.79 4.57 -1.02
C GLU A 116 8.23 4.27 -1.46
N TYR A 117 8.44 4.11 -2.77
CA TYR A 117 9.74 3.75 -3.31
C TYR A 117 10.32 4.91 -4.09
N VAL A 118 11.56 5.28 -3.78
CA VAL A 118 12.37 6.22 -4.56
C VAL A 118 13.37 5.40 -5.36
N CYS A 119 13.11 5.21 -6.64
CA CYS A 119 13.91 4.34 -7.49
C CYS A 119 15.06 5.11 -8.15
N ALA A 120 16.22 4.46 -8.19
CA ALA A 120 17.32 4.93 -9.01
C ALA A 120 16.96 4.81 -10.50
N THR A 121 17.44 5.75 -11.31
CA THR A 121 17.20 5.76 -12.75
C THR A 121 18.54 5.83 -13.48
N THR A 122 18.53 5.49 -14.77
CA THR A 122 19.69 5.62 -15.66
C THR A 122 19.95 7.07 -16.08
N VAL A 123 19.04 7.99 -15.74
CA VAL A 123 19.09 9.40 -16.16
C VAL A 123 19.45 10.30 -14.99
N THR A 124 20.50 11.09 -15.18
CA THR A 124 21.01 12.01 -14.15
C THR A 124 19.96 13.05 -13.75
N HIS A 125 19.84 13.29 -12.44
CA HIS A 125 18.88 14.22 -11.84
C HIS A 125 17.42 13.92 -12.15
N VAL A 126 17.06 12.72 -12.60
CA VAL A 126 15.67 12.29 -12.68
C VAL A 126 15.42 11.25 -11.62
N LEU A 127 14.43 11.51 -10.78
CA LEU A 127 13.99 10.60 -9.74
C LEU A 127 12.62 10.06 -10.08
N VAL A 128 12.39 8.83 -9.64
CA VAL A 128 11.11 8.14 -9.78
C VAL A 128 10.60 7.81 -8.40
N ARG A 129 9.32 8.11 -8.19
CA ARG A 129 8.62 7.81 -6.94
C ARG A 129 7.41 6.95 -7.23
N VAL A 130 7.46 5.69 -6.80
CA VAL A 130 6.40 4.69 -7.00
C VAL A 130 5.58 4.56 -5.73
N ARG A 131 4.26 4.66 -5.86
CA ARG A 131 3.31 4.42 -4.77
C ARG A 131 2.32 3.33 -5.15
N PRO A 132 2.04 2.37 -4.26
CA PRO A 132 0.97 1.41 -4.47
C PRO A 132 -0.41 2.11 -4.45
N VAL A 133 -1.30 1.65 -5.32
CA VAL A 133 -2.71 2.03 -5.37
C VAL A 133 -3.52 0.89 -4.79
N ALA A 134 -4.30 1.16 -3.74
CA ALA A 134 -5.18 0.17 -3.15
C ALA A 134 -6.32 -0.22 -4.11
N PRO A 135 -6.87 -1.44 -3.99
CA PRO A 135 -8.06 -1.84 -4.74
C PRO A 135 -9.22 -0.86 -4.54
N GLY A 136 -9.85 -0.45 -5.64
CA GLY A 136 -10.90 0.55 -5.63
C GLY A 136 -11.66 0.62 -6.96
N VAL A 137 -12.50 1.63 -7.12
CA VAL A 137 -13.35 1.80 -8.32
C VAL A 137 -12.51 1.99 -9.59
N GLU A 138 -11.40 2.73 -9.49
CA GLU A 138 -10.52 3.03 -10.63
C GLU A 138 -9.62 1.86 -11.00
N CYS A 139 -9.00 1.22 -9.99
CA CYS A 139 -8.25 -0.03 -10.18
C CYS A 139 -8.85 -1.13 -9.27
N PRO A 140 -9.74 -2.00 -9.78
CA PRO A 140 -10.44 -3.02 -8.99
C PRO A 140 -9.54 -3.99 -8.22
N ARG A 141 -8.32 -4.20 -8.70
CA ARG A 141 -7.31 -5.07 -8.06
C ARG A 141 -6.10 -4.28 -7.52
N GLY A 142 -6.26 -2.97 -7.38
CA GLY A 142 -5.16 -2.07 -7.06
C GLY A 142 -4.22 -1.89 -8.24
N GLY A 143 -3.07 -1.32 -7.97
CA GLY A 143 -2.10 -0.97 -9.00
C GLY A 143 -0.94 -0.20 -8.41
N GLN A 144 -0.32 0.64 -9.23
CA GLN A 144 0.68 1.60 -8.76
C GLN A 144 0.52 2.91 -9.51
N VAL A 145 1.04 3.96 -8.89
CA VAL A 145 1.22 5.25 -9.53
C VAL A 145 2.70 5.60 -9.49
N THR A 146 3.25 5.90 -10.67
CA THR A 146 4.63 6.29 -10.87
C THR A 146 4.67 7.79 -11.11
N HIS A 147 5.42 8.50 -10.27
CA HIS A 147 5.74 9.90 -10.46
C HIS A 147 7.19 10.01 -10.92
N ALA A 148 7.46 10.92 -11.85
CA ALA A 148 8.82 11.25 -12.24
C ALA A 148 8.99 12.75 -12.41
N GLY A 149 10.22 13.19 -12.15
CA GLY A 149 10.59 14.59 -12.26
C GLY A 149 12.07 14.79 -12.06
N HIS A 150 12.50 16.03 -12.32
CA HIS A 150 13.88 16.41 -12.08
C HIS A 150 14.07 16.79 -10.62
N ASP A 151 15.08 16.25 -9.97
CA ASP A 151 15.57 16.72 -8.67
C ASP A 151 16.19 18.12 -8.87
N ALA A 152 15.36 19.15 -8.73
CA ALA A 152 15.70 20.50 -9.12
C ALA A 152 16.57 21.18 -8.06
N ASN A 153 16.47 20.74 -6.81
CA ASN A 153 17.23 21.29 -5.69
C ASN A 153 18.42 20.41 -5.27
N GLY A 154 18.59 19.23 -5.87
CA GLY A 154 19.73 18.34 -5.69
C GLY A 154 19.75 17.63 -4.34
N ASN A 155 18.59 17.47 -3.69
CA ASN A 155 18.51 16.88 -2.36
C ASN A 155 18.28 15.36 -2.37
N GLY A 156 18.16 14.75 -3.55
CA GLY A 156 18.00 13.31 -3.74
C GLY A 156 16.60 12.77 -3.44
N LEU A 157 15.60 13.63 -3.29
CA LEU A 157 14.19 13.26 -3.12
C LEU A 157 13.36 13.83 -4.27
N LEU A 158 12.27 13.15 -4.63
CA LEU A 158 11.29 13.69 -5.58
C LEU A 158 10.12 14.30 -4.82
N GLU A 159 10.10 15.62 -4.75
CA GLU A 159 9.03 16.36 -4.06
C GLU A 159 7.86 16.64 -4.99
N ASP A 160 6.67 16.89 -4.42
CA ASP A 160 5.45 17.09 -5.21
C ASP A 160 5.55 18.28 -6.19
N GLY A 161 6.37 19.29 -5.86
CA GLY A 161 6.65 20.42 -6.75
C GLY A 161 7.58 20.12 -7.93
N GLU A 162 8.32 19.01 -7.86
CA GLU A 162 9.29 18.57 -8.88
C GLU A 162 8.69 17.55 -9.86
N ILE A 163 7.55 16.96 -9.49
CA ILE A 163 6.82 16.00 -10.32
C ILE A 163 6.35 16.70 -11.59
N SER A 164 6.87 16.24 -12.73
CA SER A 164 6.45 16.70 -14.06
C SER A 164 5.65 15.64 -14.82
N ARG A 165 5.74 14.37 -14.39
CA ARG A 165 4.95 13.27 -14.93
C ARG A 165 4.37 12.38 -13.85
N LYS A 166 3.16 11.91 -14.10
CA LYS A 166 2.41 10.97 -13.28
C LYS A 166 1.71 9.98 -14.19
N VAL A 167 1.87 8.69 -13.92
CA VAL A 167 1.19 7.62 -14.64
C VAL A 167 0.65 6.63 -13.64
N GLN A 168 -0.62 6.30 -13.81
CA GLN A 168 -1.28 5.28 -13.02
C GLN A 168 -1.45 4.04 -13.89
N VAL A 169 -1.13 2.90 -13.30
CA VAL A 169 -1.31 1.58 -13.90
C VAL A 169 -2.15 0.73 -12.96
N CYS A 170 -3.09 -0.02 -13.53
CA CYS A 170 -3.91 -0.95 -12.78
C CYS A 170 -3.37 -2.38 -12.99
N ASN A 171 -3.46 -3.17 -11.93
CA ASN A 171 -3.15 -4.60 -11.99
C ASN A 171 -4.33 -5.33 -12.63
N GLU A 172 -4.16 -5.85 -13.85
CA GLU A 172 -5.20 -6.63 -14.54
C GLU A 172 -4.78 -8.09 -14.74
N PRO A 173 -5.69 -9.07 -14.55
CA PRO A 173 -5.40 -10.47 -14.86
C PRO A 173 -5.13 -10.62 -16.37
N ALA A 174 -4.08 -11.37 -16.70
CA ALA A 174 -3.87 -11.86 -18.06
C ALA A 174 -3.99 -13.39 -18.04
N PRO A 175 -4.65 -14.01 -19.03
CA PRO A 175 -4.70 -15.47 -19.14
C PRO A 175 -3.29 -16.05 -19.12
N VAL A 176 -3.06 -17.13 -18.38
CA VAL A 176 -1.76 -17.81 -18.40
C VAL A 176 -1.79 -18.92 -19.45
N LEU A 177 -0.87 -18.84 -20.39
CA LEU A 177 -0.61 -19.88 -21.36
C LEU A 177 0.61 -20.71 -20.94
N SER A 178 0.64 -21.93 -21.42
CA SER A 178 1.74 -22.85 -21.20
C SER A 178 1.96 -23.73 -22.41
N ARG A 179 3.21 -23.98 -22.76
CA ARG A 179 3.59 -24.87 -23.86
C ARG A 179 4.72 -25.79 -23.45
N VAL A 180 4.82 -26.93 -24.13
CA VAL A 180 5.93 -27.89 -23.98
C VAL A 180 6.71 -27.91 -25.29
N ARG A 181 8.04 -27.84 -25.20
CA ARG A 181 8.94 -27.98 -26.35
C ARG A 181 9.95 -29.09 -26.08
N GLU A 182 10.23 -29.89 -27.10
CA GLU A 182 11.23 -30.94 -27.02
C GLU A 182 12.65 -30.35 -26.98
N LEU A 183 13.52 -30.96 -26.16
CA LEU A 183 14.95 -30.69 -26.11
C LEU A 183 15.68 -31.84 -26.82
N PRO A 184 16.10 -31.66 -28.08
CA PRO A 184 16.57 -32.75 -28.94
C PRO A 184 17.97 -33.31 -28.58
N GLY A 185 18.61 -32.81 -27.51
CA GLY A 185 19.93 -33.25 -27.08
C GLY A 185 20.41 -32.52 -25.83
N ALA A 186 21.71 -32.61 -25.55
CA ALA A 186 22.33 -32.00 -24.37
C ALA A 186 22.18 -30.47 -24.37
N VAL A 187 21.25 -29.96 -23.55
CA VAL A 187 21.01 -28.54 -23.30
C VAL A 187 20.91 -28.37 -21.80
N ALA A 188 21.82 -27.63 -21.18
CA ALA A 188 21.81 -27.42 -19.73
C ALA A 188 20.44 -26.90 -19.25
N PRO A 189 19.84 -27.48 -18.19
CA PRO A 189 20.40 -28.46 -17.25
C PRO A 189 20.31 -29.94 -17.69
N CYS A 190 19.74 -30.25 -18.85
CA CYS A 190 19.53 -31.61 -19.34
C CYS A 190 20.65 -32.13 -20.25
N GLU A 191 21.53 -32.98 -19.71
CA GLU A 191 22.66 -33.60 -20.42
C GLU A 191 22.25 -34.58 -21.53
N GLN A 192 21.02 -35.11 -21.49
CA GLN A 192 20.54 -36.17 -22.40
C GLN A 192 19.31 -35.72 -23.22
N GLY A 193 18.99 -34.43 -23.20
CA GLY A 193 17.72 -33.93 -23.72
C GLY A 193 16.54 -34.20 -22.79
N GLY A 194 15.33 -34.07 -23.33
CA GLY A 194 14.09 -34.16 -22.56
C GLY A 194 13.07 -33.17 -23.10
N SER A 195 12.38 -32.47 -22.21
CA SER A 195 11.41 -31.44 -22.57
C SER A 195 11.55 -30.21 -21.69
N VAL A 196 11.24 -29.04 -22.24
CA VAL A 196 11.08 -27.80 -21.48
C VAL A 196 9.61 -27.43 -21.43
N VAL A 197 9.13 -27.08 -20.25
CA VAL A 197 7.80 -26.52 -20.02
C VAL A 197 7.98 -25.03 -19.83
N GLU A 198 7.29 -24.24 -20.65
CA GLU A 198 7.30 -22.79 -20.60
C GLU A 198 5.90 -22.30 -20.24
N ALA A 199 5.82 -21.28 -19.40
CA ALA A 199 4.58 -20.62 -19.05
C ALA A 199 4.78 -19.09 -19.01
N GLY A 200 3.72 -18.37 -19.35
CA GLY A 200 3.69 -16.93 -19.47
C GLY A 200 2.26 -16.41 -19.38
N ALA A 201 2.11 -15.14 -19.03
CA ALA A 201 0.85 -14.44 -19.26
C ALA A 201 0.71 -14.12 -20.74
N ASP A 202 -0.45 -14.40 -21.32
CA ASP A 202 -0.87 -13.97 -22.65
C ASP A 202 -1.23 -12.48 -22.56
N LEU A 203 -0.23 -11.67 -22.80
CA LEU A 203 -0.29 -10.25 -22.53
C LEU A 203 -1.00 -9.51 -23.67
N ASP A 204 -0.92 -10.01 -24.91
CA ASP A 204 -1.58 -9.41 -26.08
C ASP A 204 -2.94 -10.05 -26.42
N LEU A 205 -3.28 -11.14 -25.75
CA LEU A 205 -4.54 -11.88 -25.90
C LEU A 205 -4.71 -12.51 -27.30
N ASP A 206 -3.60 -12.83 -27.97
CA ASP A 206 -3.63 -13.53 -29.25
C ASP A 206 -3.81 -15.05 -29.09
N GLY A 207 -3.70 -15.56 -27.86
CA GLY A 207 -3.87 -16.98 -27.52
C GLY A 207 -2.63 -17.84 -27.81
N VAL A 208 -1.48 -17.22 -28.07
CA VAL A 208 -0.19 -17.86 -28.30
C VAL A 208 0.77 -17.45 -27.20
N LEU A 209 1.60 -18.39 -26.73
CA LEU A 209 2.68 -18.04 -25.79
C LEU A 209 3.93 -17.68 -26.58
N ASP A 210 4.22 -16.39 -26.70
CA ASP A 210 5.37 -15.87 -27.42
C ASP A 210 6.66 -15.84 -26.58
N ALA A 211 7.80 -15.63 -27.25
CA ALA A 211 9.10 -15.61 -26.58
C ALA A 211 9.24 -14.45 -25.57
N ALA A 212 8.56 -13.33 -25.82
CA ALA A 212 8.55 -12.18 -24.92
C ALA A 212 7.68 -12.41 -23.67
N GLU A 213 6.68 -13.28 -23.78
CA GLU A 213 5.71 -13.58 -22.73
C GLU A 213 6.17 -14.73 -21.82
N SER A 214 7.03 -15.61 -22.34
CA SER A 214 7.61 -16.72 -21.60
C SER A 214 8.61 -16.20 -20.56
N ASN A 215 8.17 -16.11 -19.31
CA ASN A 215 8.97 -15.64 -18.17
C ASN A 215 9.23 -16.72 -17.11
N SER A 216 8.61 -17.90 -17.25
CA SER A 216 8.85 -19.06 -16.40
C SER A 216 9.11 -20.29 -17.26
N ALA A 217 10.15 -21.04 -16.92
CA ALA A 217 10.48 -22.29 -17.58
C ALA A 217 10.96 -23.34 -16.58
N ASP A 218 10.60 -24.60 -16.82
CA ASP A 218 11.06 -25.76 -16.05
C ASP A 218 11.50 -26.89 -16.98
N TYR A 219 12.47 -27.69 -16.54
CA TYR A 219 13.20 -28.64 -17.39
C TYR A 219 12.95 -30.08 -16.96
N ALA A 220 12.16 -30.81 -17.74
CA ALA A 220 11.90 -32.23 -17.57
C ALA A 220 12.96 -33.07 -18.29
N CYS A 221 14.13 -33.19 -17.67
CA CYS A 221 15.25 -33.93 -18.26
C CYS A 221 14.95 -35.43 -18.38
N GLY A 222 15.19 -36.00 -19.57
CA GLY A 222 14.89 -37.40 -19.87
C GLY A 222 13.40 -37.72 -20.08
N VAL A 223 12.50 -36.75 -19.99
CA VAL A 223 11.06 -36.94 -20.19
C VAL A 223 10.66 -36.53 -21.61
N ALA A 224 9.99 -37.44 -22.32
CA ALA A 224 9.49 -37.19 -23.66
C ALA A 224 8.24 -36.27 -23.62
N LEU A 225 8.09 -35.42 -24.63
CA LEU A 225 6.96 -34.49 -24.73
C LEU A 225 5.61 -35.20 -24.67
N ALA A 226 5.51 -36.42 -25.23
CA ALA A 226 4.29 -37.22 -25.21
C ALA A 226 3.86 -37.70 -23.81
N HIS A 227 4.80 -37.76 -22.86
CA HIS A 227 4.54 -38.21 -21.49
C HIS A 227 4.35 -37.03 -20.53
N LEU A 228 4.49 -35.78 -20.99
CA LEU A 228 4.22 -34.63 -20.15
C LEU A 228 2.76 -34.22 -20.22
N ARG A 229 2.18 -33.99 -19.04
CA ARG A 229 0.86 -33.38 -18.87
C ARG A 229 0.98 -32.09 -18.10
N LEU A 230 0.21 -31.11 -18.54
CA LEU A 230 0.10 -29.81 -17.89
C LEU A 230 -1.29 -29.67 -17.28
N ARG A 231 -1.36 -29.08 -16.09
CA ARG A 231 -2.63 -28.70 -15.47
C ARG A 231 -2.50 -27.32 -14.84
N HIS A 232 -3.40 -26.42 -15.20
CA HIS A 232 -3.51 -25.11 -14.57
C HIS A 232 -4.26 -25.21 -13.25
N PHE A 233 -3.88 -24.37 -12.29
CA PHE A 233 -4.61 -24.18 -11.04
C PHE A 233 -4.50 -22.72 -10.59
N GLU A 234 -5.51 -22.23 -9.88
CA GLU A 234 -5.47 -20.90 -9.26
C GLU A 234 -4.70 -20.96 -7.94
N ILE A 235 -3.87 -19.96 -7.69
CA ILE A 235 -3.13 -19.81 -6.44
C ILE A 235 -3.94 -18.96 -5.47
N GLU A 236 -4.24 -19.51 -4.30
CA GLU A 236 -4.97 -18.79 -3.25
C GLU A 236 -4.11 -17.67 -2.62
N PRO A 237 -4.74 -16.54 -2.22
CA PRO A 237 -4.05 -15.44 -1.55
C PRO A 237 -3.36 -15.88 -0.25
N GLY A 238 -2.13 -15.42 -0.02
CA GLY A 238 -1.37 -15.69 1.21
C GLY A 238 -0.67 -17.05 1.24
N GLY A 239 -0.81 -17.87 0.20
CA GLY A 239 -0.16 -19.17 0.08
C GLY A 239 1.31 -19.09 -0.34
N GLY A 240 2.15 -18.28 0.29
CA GLY A 240 3.64 -18.28 0.19
C GLY A 240 4.31 -18.08 -1.19
N TYR A 241 3.56 -18.18 -2.28
CA TYR A 241 4.06 -18.15 -3.65
C TYR A 241 3.72 -16.85 -4.38
N CYS A 242 2.52 -16.31 -4.15
CA CYS A 242 2.09 -15.01 -4.65
C CYS A 242 1.47 -14.18 -3.51
N ALA A 243 1.80 -12.88 -3.46
CA ALA A 243 1.31 -11.97 -2.42
C ALA A 243 -0.20 -11.72 -2.50
N THR A 244 -0.79 -11.83 -3.70
CA THR A 244 -2.22 -11.54 -3.96
C THR A 244 -2.92 -12.72 -4.61
N LYS A 245 -2.68 -12.99 -5.90
CA LYS A 245 -3.24 -14.09 -6.68
C LYS A 245 -2.28 -14.46 -7.81
N GLY A 246 -2.43 -15.66 -8.36
CA GLY A 246 -1.65 -16.10 -9.51
C GLY A 246 -2.24 -17.34 -10.15
N THR A 247 -1.64 -17.75 -11.25
CA THR A 247 -1.92 -19.02 -11.90
C THR A 247 -0.68 -19.90 -11.80
N GLY A 248 -0.88 -21.12 -11.31
CA GLY A 248 0.13 -22.16 -11.32
C GLY A 248 -0.07 -23.09 -12.51
N VAL A 249 1.03 -23.54 -13.09
CA VAL A 249 1.07 -24.64 -14.06
C VAL A 249 1.82 -25.79 -13.42
N VAL A 250 1.14 -26.88 -13.10
CA VAL A 250 1.82 -28.12 -12.73
C VAL A 250 2.10 -28.94 -13.98
N ALA A 251 3.36 -29.33 -14.14
CA ALA A 251 3.81 -30.26 -15.17
C ALA A 251 4.18 -31.58 -14.50
N PHE A 252 3.69 -32.70 -15.01
CA PHE A 252 4.03 -34.01 -14.47
C PHE A 252 4.18 -35.05 -15.57
N GLU A 253 5.00 -36.06 -15.27
CA GLU A 253 5.17 -37.23 -16.12
C GLU A 253 4.00 -38.20 -15.94
N ASP A 254 3.43 -38.61 -17.06
CA ASP A 254 2.36 -39.59 -17.24
C ASP A 254 2.75 -40.48 -18.42
N SER A 255 3.65 -41.41 -18.16
CA SER A 255 4.13 -42.39 -19.14
C SER A 255 3.12 -43.51 -19.40
N ASN A 256 2.13 -43.66 -18.52
CA ASN A 256 1.17 -44.76 -18.55
C ASN A 256 -0.20 -44.36 -19.17
N GLY A 257 -0.45 -43.05 -19.31
CA GLY A 257 -1.63 -42.47 -19.96
C GLY A 257 -2.87 -42.38 -19.07
N ASP A 258 -2.74 -42.53 -17.75
CA ASP A 258 -3.86 -42.50 -16.80
C ASP A 258 -4.21 -41.09 -16.31
N THR A 259 -3.52 -40.06 -16.81
CA THR A 259 -3.68 -38.64 -16.45
C THR A 259 -3.31 -38.29 -15.01
N LEU A 260 -2.63 -39.19 -14.31
CA LEU A 260 -2.10 -38.98 -12.97
C LEU A 260 -0.56 -38.86 -13.00
N PRO A 261 0.05 -38.18 -12.02
CA PRO A 261 1.51 -38.17 -11.89
C PRO A 261 2.07 -39.56 -11.60
N ASP A 262 3.06 -39.98 -12.38
CA ASP A 262 3.78 -41.23 -12.16
C ASP A 262 4.56 -41.19 -10.82
N PRO A 263 4.52 -42.26 -10.00
CA PRO A 263 5.30 -42.32 -8.76
C PRO A 263 6.81 -42.23 -9.01
N GLY A 264 7.44 -41.17 -8.51
CA GLY A 264 8.87 -40.91 -8.71
C GLY A 264 9.23 -40.38 -10.10
N GLY A 265 8.23 -40.10 -10.94
CA GLY A 265 8.40 -39.39 -12.21
C GLY A 265 8.60 -37.89 -11.99
N TYR A 266 8.83 -37.19 -13.10
CA TYR A 266 9.00 -35.74 -13.05
C TYR A 266 7.73 -35.04 -12.54
N THR A 267 7.90 -34.04 -11.68
CA THR A 267 6.85 -33.07 -11.32
C THR A 267 7.49 -31.71 -11.13
N GLY A 268 7.05 -30.74 -11.92
CA GLY A 268 7.45 -29.35 -11.90
C GLY A 268 6.26 -28.44 -11.64
N THR A 269 6.48 -27.29 -11.00
CA THR A 269 5.44 -26.29 -10.78
C THR A 269 5.96 -24.92 -11.20
N LEU A 270 5.33 -24.35 -12.23
CA LEU A 270 5.59 -23.00 -12.69
C LEU A 270 4.55 -22.08 -12.05
N ILE A 271 4.99 -20.97 -11.46
CA ILE A 271 4.11 -20.05 -10.74
C ILE A 271 4.19 -18.68 -11.41
N LEU A 272 3.04 -18.19 -11.85
CA LEU A 272 2.89 -16.87 -12.42
C LEU A 272 1.97 -16.06 -11.52
N CYS A 273 2.55 -15.12 -10.78
CA CYS A 273 1.76 -14.18 -10.00
C CYS A 273 1.16 -13.12 -10.94
N GLU A 274 -0.17 -12.94 -10.92
CA GLU A 274 -0.84 -11.88 -11.69
C GLU A 274 -0.42 -10.52 -11.09
N ALA A 275 -0.15 -9.47 -11.87
CA ALA A 275 -0.89 -8.97 -13.02
C ALA A 275 0.01 -8.03 -13.86
N PRO A 276 -0.10 -7.98 -15.19
CA PRO A 276 0.44 -6.85 -15.94
C PRO A 276 -0.07 -5.53 -15.38
N ARG A 277 0.88 -4.61 -15.21
CA ARG A 277 0.63 -3.20 -14.92
C ARG A 277 0.16 -2.53 -16.21
N THR A 278 -1.15 -2.47 -16.38
CA THR A 278 -1.78 -1.93 -17.58
C THR A 278 -2.02 -0.43 -17.44
N HIS A 279 -1.58 0.34 -18.43
CA HIS A 279 -1.95 1.76 -18.57
C HIS A 279 -3.00 1.93 -19.67
N ASP A 280 -4.04 2.71 -19.39
CA ASP A 280 -5.07 3.08 -20.35
C ASP A 280 -4.85 4.49 -20.90
N GLY A 281 -4.80 4.59 -22.24
CA GLY A 281 -4.69 5.85 -22.96
C GLY A 281 -3.47 5.93 -23.89
N ASP A 282 -3.46 6.95 -24.74
CA ASP A 282 -2.32 7.26 -25.58
C ASP A 282 -1.17 7.82 -24.75
N PHE A 283 0.05 7.42 -25.08
CA PHE A 283 1.27 7.87 -24.41
C PHE A 283 2.20 8.58 -25.38
N VAL A 284 2.65 9.78 -25.02
CA VAL A 284 3.62 10.55 -25.82
C VAL A 284 4.89 10.79 -25.01
N VAL A 285 6.00 10.25 -25.51
CA VAL A 285 7.34 10.45 -24.93
C VAL A 285 7.99 11.66 -25.57
N THR A 286 8.07 12.77 -24.84
CA THR A 286 8.73 14.01 -25.29
C THR A 286 10.05 14.29 -24.58
N SER A 287 10.34 13.56 -23.51
CA SER A 287 11.50 13.79 -22.64
C SER A 287 12.00 12.48 -22.00
N ALA A 288 13.18 12.54 -21.40
CA ALA A 288 13.70 11.42 -20.61
C ALA A 288 12.81 11.10 -19.39
N VAL A 289 12.17 12.11 -18.80
CA VAL A 289 11.22 11.90 -17.69
C VAL A 289 10.02 11.07 -18.17
N ASP A 290 9.50 11.36 -19.37
CA ASP A 290 8.36 10.64 -19.94
C ASP A 290 8.70 9.17 -20.23
N LEU A 291 9.94 8.93 -20.68
CA LEU A 291 10.43 7.58 -20.98
C LEU A 291 10.55 6.73 -19.71
N ILE A 292 11.12 7.28 -18.64
CA ILE A 292 11.38 6.53 -17.41
C ILE A 292 10.08 6.06 -16.74
N VAL A 293 9.00 6.83 -16.87
CA VAL A 293 7.72 6.43 -16.28
C VAL A 293 7.14 5.18 -16.96
N LEU A 294 7.51 4.91 -18.22
CA LEU A 294 7.11 3.71 -18.93
C LEU A 294 7.76 2.43 -18.38
N GLU A 295 8.85 2.52 -17.61
CA GLU A 295 9.49 1.35 -16.93
C GLU A 295 8.57 0.71 -15.86
N GLY A 296 7.47 1.38 -15.51
CA GLY A 296 6.43 0.87 -14.61
C GLY A 296 5.22 0.26 -15.31
N ILE A 297 5.23 0.17 -16.65
CA ILE A 297 4.10 -0.30 -17.47
C ILE A 297 4.49 -1.60 -18.14
N ASP A 298 3.63 -2.60 -18.06
CA ASP A 298 3.82 -3.89 -18.74
C ASP A 298 3.01 -3.96 -20.04
N ARG A 299 1.81 -3.34 -20.06
CA ARG A 299 0.90 -3.26 -21.21
C ARG A 299 0.34 -1.85 -21.35
N LEU A 300 0.36 -1.29 -22.57
CA LEU A 300 -0.25 0.00 -22.89
C LEU A 300 -1.49 -0.21 -23.76
N ARG A 301 -2.68 0.12 -23.25
CA ARG A 301 -3.93 0.15 -24.03
C ARG A 301 -4.12 1.53 -24.66
N GLY A 302 -3.49 1.74 -25.81
CA GLY A 302 -3.51 3.00 -26.56
C GLY A 302 -2.31 3.11 -27.50
N ASN A 303 -2.09 4.29 -28.08
CA ASN A 303 -0.98 4.53 -28.99
C ASN A 303 0.25 5.06 -28.25
N LEU A 304 1.43 4.49 -28.52
CA LEU A 304 2.71 5.06 -28.09
C LEU A 304 3.31 5.92 -29.22
N ARG A 305 3.60 7.19 -28.93
CA ARG A 305 4.36 8.08 -29.83
C ARG A 305 5.63 8.56 -29.13
N ILE A 306 6.77 8.41 -29.80
CA ILE A 306 8.04 8.92 -29.29
C ILE A 306 8.44 10.14 -30.11
N GLU A 307 8.39 11.31 -29.48
CA GLU A 307 8.68 12.63 -30.04
C GLU A 307 9.83 13.30 -29.28
N ALA A 308 10.88 12.55 -29.01
CA ALA A 308 12.02 13.00 -28.21
C ALA A 308 13.32 12.98 -29.04
N PRO A 309 13.59 14.03 -29.83
CA PRO A 309 14.78 14.09 -30.68
C PRO A 309 16.10 14.17 -29.87
N THR A 310 16.02 14.52 -28.59
CA THR A 310 17.17 14.65 -27.68
C THR A 310 17.44 13.38 -26.86
N LEU A 311 16.60 12.35 -26.99
CA LEU A 311 16.79 11.07 -26.30
C LEU A 311 17.76 10.20 -27.12
N PRO A 312 18.94 9.85 -26.58
CA PRO A 312 19.93 9.06 -27.33
C PRO A 312 19.50 7.60 -27.50
N GLU A 313 18.75 7.05 -26.53
CA GLU A 313 18.27 5.68 -26.53
C GLU A 313 16.96 5.60 -25.72
N ALA A 314 16.05 4.71 -26.11
CA ALA A 314 14.82 4.41 -25.40
C ALA A 314 14.85 2.94 -24.98
N ILE A 315 15.06 2.69 -23.68
CA ILE A 315 15.03 1.35 -23.10
C ILE A 315 13.73 1.21 -22.33
N LEU A 316 12.87 0.29 -22.76
CA LEU A 316 11.58 -0.01 -22.14
C LEU A 316 11.60 -1.49 -21.70
N PRO A 317 12.23 -1.79 -20.55
CA PRO A 317 12.54 -3.16 -20.18
C PRO A 317 11.30 -3.96 -19.76
N THR A 318 10.24 -3.28 -19.33
CA THR A 318 9.00 -3.91 -18.86
C THR A 318 7.86 -3.81 -19.86
N LEU A 319 7.85 -2.77 -20.72
CA LEU A 319 6.77 -2.58 -21.69
C LEU A 319 6.86 -3.67 -22.75
N SER A 320 5.92 -4.61 -22.68
CA SER A 320 5.86 -5.75 -23.57
C SER A 320 4.95 -5.50 -24.77
N ILE A 321 3.80 -4.81 -24.56
CA ILE A 321 2.73 -4.67 -25.55
C ILE A 321 2.10 -3.28 -25.59
N ILE A 322 1.65 -2.89 -26.78
CA ILE A 322 0.92 -1.65 -27.09
C ILE A 322 -0.32 -2.00 -27.93
N ASP A 323 -1.53 -1.90 -27.36
CA ASP A 323 -2.81 -2.12 -28.04
C ASP A 323 -3.28 -0.84 -28.78
N GLY A 324 -2.42 -0.32 -29.65
CA GLY A 324 -2.69 0.84 -30.50
C GLY A 324 -3.18 0.41 -31.88
N SER A 325 -4.10 1.18 -32.48
CA SER A 325 -4.39 1.04 -33.90
C SER A 325 -3.38 1.89 -34.68
N PHE A 326 -2.52 1.23 -35.46
CA PHE A 326 -1.57 1.89 -36.36
C PHE A 326 -2.24 2.82 -37.37
#